data_AF-A0AAW0KP57-F1
#
_entry.id   AF-A0AAW0KP57-F1
#
_cell.length_a   1.000
_cell.length_b   1.000
_cell.length_c   1.000
_cell.angle_alpha   90.00
_cell.angle_beta   90.00
_cell.angle_gamma   90.00
#
_symmetry.space_group_name_H-M   'P 1'
#
loop_
_entity.id
_entity.type
_entity.pdbx_description
1 polymer ?
#
loop_
_entity_poly.entity_id
_entity_poly.type
_entity_poly.pdbx_seq_one_letter_code
_entity_poly.pdbx_strand_id
1 'polypeptide(L)'
;MKYILNYCLDCCELVDERGWNALHFAINSSATWAEDAIKLILKRSSLSNLLNEKDACGNTPLHHHSKSLLYMKAIMCHQRVDKMAFNNQNLDAYDIVLTSEELSNDKSALATDLGLCT
;
A
#
# COMPACT_ATOMS: atom_id res chain seq x y z
N MET A 1 -8.51 -2.15 -14.88
CA MET A 1 -7.36 -1.40 -14.36
C MET A 1 -6.43 -0.86 -15.45
N LYS A 2 -5.80 -1.69 -16.30
CA LYS A 2 -4.80 -1.24 -17.29
C LYS A 2 -5.26 -0.13 -18.24
N TYR A 3 -6.51 -0.19 -18.74
CA TYR A 3 -7.08 0.89 -19.57
C TYR A 3 -7.24 2.20 -18.79
N ILE A 4 -7.75 2.13 -17.56
CA ILE A 4 -7.90 3.32 -16.69
C ILE A 4 -6.53 3.96 -16.45
N LEU A 5 -5.53 3.17 -16.08
CA LEU A 5 -4.16 3.64 -15.85
C LEU A 5 -3.48 4.24 -17.09
N ASN A 6 -3.98 3.98 -18.30
CA ASN A 6 -3.42 4.51 -19.54
C ASN A 6 -4.20 5.69 -20.12
N TYR A 7 -5.50 5.80 -19.84
CA TYR A 7 -6.39 6.76 -20.50
C TYR A 7 -7.15 7.69 -19.56
N CYS A 8 -7.34 7.31 -18.29
CA CYS A 8 -8.00 8.16 -17.28
C CYS A 8 -7.23 8.05 -15.95
N LEU A 9 -6.16 8.84 -15.82
CA LEU A 9 -5.35 8.82 -14.60
C LEU A 9 -6.11 9.39 -13.40
N ASP A 10 -6.95 10.41 -13.63
CA ASP A 10 -7.78 11.04 -12.60
C ASP A 10 -8.74 10.02 -11.97
N CYS A 11 -9.19 9.01 -12.73
CA CYS A 11 -10.00 7.92 -12.22
C CYS A 11 -9.27 7.06 -11.16
N CYS A 12 -7.94 7.14 -11.07
CA CYS A 12 -7.17 6.40 -10.06
C CYS A 12 -7.15 7.09 -8.69
N GLU A 13 -7.45 8.38 -8.64
CA GLU A 13 -7.62 9.17 -7.40
C GLU A 13 -9.01 9.00 -6.78
N LEU A 14 -9.93 8.33 -7.47
CA LEU A 14 -11.23 8.00 -6.92
C LEU A 14 -11.08 7.03 -5.74
N VAL A 15 -11.77 7.36 -4.67
CA VAL A 15 -11.87 6.53 -3.47
C VAL A 15 -13.28 5.95 -3.33
N ASP A 16 -13.37 4.81 -2.67
CA ASP A 16 -14.65 4.29 -2.19
C ASP A 16 -15.09 4.95 -0.88
N GLU A 17 -16.18 4.45 -0.28
CA GLU A 17 -16.71 4.94 1.00
C GLU A 17 -15.76 4.76 2.20
N ARG A 18 -14.76 3.87 2.09
CA ARG A 18 -13.72 3.68 3.11
C ARG A 18 -12.58 4.66 2.93
N GLY A 19 -12.54 5.43 1.84
CA GLY A 19 -11.38 6.22 1.45
C GLY A 19 -10.31 5.38 0.74
N TRP A 20 -10.64 4.17 0.26
CA TRP A 20 -9.66 3.34 -0.45
C TRP A 20 -9.51 3.79 -1.89
N ASN A 21 -8.30 4.22 -2.23
CA ASN A 21 -7.90 4.47 -3.60
C ASN A 21 -7.43 3.19 -4.33
N ALA A 22 -7.07 3.34 -5.61
CA ALA A 22 -6.59 2.28 -6.47
C ALA A 22 -5.47 1.40 -5.86
N LEU A 23 -4.56 1.98 -5.07
CA LEU A 23 -3.44 1.24 -4.49
C LEU A 23 -3.86 0.40 -3.29
N HIS A 24 -4.76 0.91 -2.44
CA HIS A 24 -5.36 0.13 -1.35
C HIS A 24 -6.01 -1.17 -1.87
N PHE A 25 -6.79 -1.06 -2.95
CA PHE A 25 -7.39 -2.21 -3.61
C PHE A 25 -6.37 -3.17 -4.20
N ALA A 26 -5.34 -2.66 -4.86
CA ALA A 26 -4.34 -3.50 -5.51
C ALA A 26 -3.55 -4.32 -4.49
N ILE A 27 -3.13 -3.73 -3.37
CA ILE A 27 -2.38 -4.40 -2.29
C ILE A 27 -3.20 -5.56 -1.68
N ASN A 28 -4.49 -5.33 -1.44
CA ASN A 28 -5.38 -6.31 -0.81
C ASN A 28 -5.95 -7.36 -1.79
N SER A 29 -5.64 -7.25 -3.09
CA SER A 29 -6.18 -8.12 -4.13
C SER A 29 -5.25 -9.29 -4.46
N SER A 30 -5.85 -10.46 -4.72
CA SER A 30 -5.14 -11.62 -5.29
C SER A 30 -5.29 -11.70 -6.81
N ALA A 31 -5.90 -10.69 -7.44
CA ALA A 31 -6.17 -10.69 -8.87
C ALA A 31 -4.89 -10.38 -9.66
N THR A 32 -4.77 -10.99 -10.84
CA THR A 32 -3.61 -10.84 -11.73
C THR A 32 -3.34 -9.38 -12.15
N TRP A 33 -4.37 -8.52 -12.19
CA TRP A 33 -4.20 -7.11 -12.55
C TRP A 33 -3.54 -6.27 -11.47
N ALA A 34 -3.52 -6.72 -10.21
CA ALA A 34 -3.02 -5.97 -9.08
C ALA A 34 -1.52 -5.68 -9.21
N GLU A 35 -0.76 -6.66 -9.68
CA GLU A 35 0.67 -6.53 -9.92
C GLU A 35 1.00 -5.42 -10.93
N ASP A 36 0.34 -5.46 -12.07
CA ASP A 36 0.50 -4.45 -13.12
C ASP A 36 0.11 -3.06 -12.61
N ALA A 37 -0.96 -2.98 -11.81
CA ALA A 37 -1.41 -1.73 -11.23
C ALA A 37 -0.38 -1.15 -10.26
N ILE A 38 0.16 -1.94 -9.33
CA ILE A 38 1.19 -1.52 -8.38
C ILE A 38 2.43 -1.04 -9.13
N LYS A 39 2.93 -1.82 -10.10
CA LYS A 39 4.11 -1.43 -10.91
C LYS A 39 3.88 -0.11 -11.64
N LEU A 40 2.70 0.08 -12.24
CA LEU A 40 2.36 1.30 -12.97
C LEU A 40 2.24 2.52 -12.04
N ILE A 41 1.61 2.36 -10.88
CA ILE A 41 1.46 3.42 -9.86
C ILE A 41 2.83 3.83 -9.32
N LEU A 42 3.69 2.87 -8.96
CA LEU A 42 5.06 3.13 -8.49
C LEU A 42 5.93 3.78 -9.57
N LYS A 43 5.68 3.53 -10.86
CA LYS A 43 6.42 4.17 -11.96
C LYS A 43 5.97 5.61 -12.25
N ARG A 44 4.71 5.96 -12.02
CA ARG A 44 4.15 7.27 -12.40
C ARG A 44 4.23 8.27 -11.25
N SER A 45 5.02 9.32 -11.44
CA SER A 45 5.12 10.45 -10.49
C SER A 45 3.80 11.21 -10.35
N SER A 46 2.98 11.27 -11.40
CA SER A 46 1.65 11.88 -11.37
C SER A 46 0.68 11.19 -10.40
N LEU A 47 0.97 9.96 -9.99
CA LEU A 47 0.15 9.18 -9.05
C LEU A 47 0.78 9.12 -7.65
N SER A 48 1.65 10.08 -7.30
CA SER A 48 2.34 10.10 -6.00
C SER A 48 1.40 10.20 -4.81
N ASN A 49 0.28 10.90 -4.96
CA ASN A 49 -0.69 11.09 -3.88
C ASN A 49 -1.21 9.75 -3.37
N LEU A 50 -1.49 8.80 -4.29
CA LEU A 50 -2.02 7.47 -3.96
C LEU A 50 -1.14 6.70 -2.97
N LEU A 51 0.18 6.95 -2.96
CA LEU A 51 1.14 6.20 -2.15
C LEU A 51 0.97 6.44 -0.65
N ASN A 52 0.55 7.65 -0.27
CA ASN A 52 0.52 8.12 1.12
C ASN A 52 -0.85 8.69 1.52
N GLU A 53 -1.82 8.68 0.62
CA GLU A 53 -3.19 9.07 0.92
C GLU A 53 -3.79 8.14 1.97
N LYS A 54 -4.42 8.74 2.98
CA LYS A 54 -5.01 8.03 4.10
C LYS A 54 -6.47 7.70 3.82
N ASP A 55 -6.85 6.47 4.15
CA ASP A 55 -8.25 6.06 4.19
C ASP A 55 -9.00 6.68 5.40
N ALA A 56 -10.28 6.35 5.56
CA ALA A 56 -11.11 6.88 6.64
C ALA A 56 -10.61 6.51 8.05
N CYS A 57 -9.84 5.43 8.18
CA CYS A 57 -9.19 5.01 9.43
C CYS A 57 -7.81 5.66 9.62
N GLY A 58 -7.38 6.51 8.70
CA GLY A 58 -6.06 7.13 8.71
C GLY A 58 -4.97 6.21 8.15
N ASN A 59 -5.30 5.04 7.63
CA ASN A 59 -4.32 4.09 7.10
C ASN A 59 -3.89 4.54 5.70
N THR A 60 -2.58 4.65 5.48
CA THR A 60 -2.01 4.69 4.12
C THR A 60 -2.01 3.29 3.51
N PRO A 61 -1.80 3.13 2.19
CA PRO A 61 -1.69 1.80 1.60
C PRO A 61 -0.60 0.92 2.23
N LEU A 62 0.46 1.52 2.80
CA LEU A 62 1.53 0.78 3.49
C LEU A 62 1.06 0.11 4.80
N HIS A 63 0.02 0.64 5.46
CA HIS A 63 -0.56 0.01 6.65
C HIS A 63 -1.34 -1.27 6.31
N HIS A 64 -1.72 -1.48 5.04
CA HIS A 64 -2.48 -2.64 4.61
C HIS A 64 -1.57 -3.81 4.29
N HIS A 65 -2.04 -5.03 4.54
CA HIS A 65 -1.28 -6.23 4.24
C HIS A 65 -1.40 -6.62 2.75
N SER A 66 -0.26 -6.83 2.10
CA SER A 66 -0.25 -7.41 0.76
C SER A 66 -0.39 -8.92 0.83
N LYS A 67 -1.19 -9.50 -0.06
CA LYS A 67 -1.20 -10.96 -0.28
C LYS A 67 0.09 -11.48 -0.93
N SER A 68 0.99 -10.59 -1.34
CA SER A 68 2.28 -10.88 -1.96
C SER A 68 3.40 -10.07 -1.31
N LEU A 69 4.36 -10.77 -0.70
CA LEU A 69 5.54 -10.16 -0.09
C LEU A 69 6.38 -9.36 -1.08
N LEU A 70 6.42 -9.78 -2.36
CA LEU A 70 7.16 -9.07 -3.40
C LEU A 70 6.62 -7.65 -3.62
N TYR A 71 5.31 -7.47 -3.60
CA TYR A 71 4.69 -6.15 -3.78
C TYR A 71 4.87 -5.28 -2.54
N MET A 72 4.77 -5.90 -1.36
CA MET A 72 5.06 -5.22 -0.11
C MET A 72 6.49 -4.66 -0.12
N LYS A 73 7.49 -5.47 -0.49
CA LYS A 73 8.88 -5.01 -0.65
C LYS A 73 9.03 -3.87 -1.67
N ALA A 74 8.36 -3.98 -2.82
CA ALA A 74 8.42 -2.92 -3.83
C ALA A 74 7.90 -1.57 -3.30
N ILE A 75 6.83 -1.58 -2.49
CA ILE A 75 6.24 -0.38 -1.90
C ILE A 75 7.12 0.13 -0.75
N MET A 76 7.53 -0.76 0.16
CA MET A 76 8.42 -0.42 1.28
C MET A 76 9.73 0.20 0.83
N CYS A 77 10.36 -0.31 -0.23
CA CYS A 77 11.62 0.24 -0.72
C CYS A 77 11.42 1.47 -1.62
N HIS A 78 10.19 1.87 -1.91
CA HIS A 78 9.94 2.97 -2.82
C HIS A 78 10.20 4.32 -2.12
N GLN A 79 11.06 5.14 -2.71
CA GLN A 79 11.50 6.43 -2.14
C GLN A 79 10.36 7.43 -1.86
N ARG A 80 9.26 7.35 -2.62
CA ARG A 80 8.08 8.23 -2.48
C ARG A 80 7.09 7.78 -1.40
N VAL A 81 7.29 6.61 -0.79
CA VAL A 81 6.42 6.10 0.25
C VAL A 81 6.92 6.58 1.61
N ASP A 82 6.01 7.20 2.37
CA ASP A 82 6.20 7.58 3.75
C ASP A 82 6.05 6.34 4.65
N LYS A 83 7.15 5.97 5.30
CA LYS A 83 7.26 4.76 6.13
C LYS A 83 6.99 5.05 7.59
N MET A 84 6.94 6.33 7.95
CA MET A 84 6.71 6.83 9.31
C MET A 84 5.30 7.42 9.46
N ALA A 85 4.41 7.12 8.52
CA ALA A 85 3.02 7.55 8.58
C ALA A 85 2.31 6.79 9.71
N PHE A 86 1.67 7.53 10.61
CA PHE A 86 0.80 6.97 11.64
C PHE A 86 -0.67 7.08 11.24
N ASN A 87 -1.46 6.06 11.54
CA ASN A 87 -2.92 6.08 11.37
C ASN A 87 -3.65 6.77 12.53
N ASN A 88 -4.98 6.75 12.52
CA ASN A 88 -5.79 7.40 13.57
C ASN A 88 -5.68 6.71 14.95
N GLN A 89 -5.10 5.51 15.00
CA GLN A 89 -4.79 4.79 16.23
C GLN A 89 -3.35 5.05 16.71
N ASN A 90 -2.62 5.93 16.03
CA ASN A 90 -1.21 6.22 16.28
C ASN A 90 -0.31 4.98 16.13
N LEU A 91 -0.63 4.13 15.15
CA LEU A 91 0.15 2.97 14.75
C LEU A 91 0.76 3.22 13.37
N ASP A 92 2.01 2.85 13.17
CA ASP A 92 2.64 2.80 11.84
C ASP A 92 2.45 1.40 11.20
N ALA A 93 2.98 1.21 9.99
CA ALA A 93 2.88 -0.06 9.29
C ALA A 93 3.59 -1.23 10.01
N TYR A 94 4.68 -0.95 10.74
CA TYR A 94 5.41 -1.94 11.51
C TYR A 94 4.58 -2.41 12.71
N ASP A 95 3.98 -1.49 13.44
CA ASP A 95 3.06 -1.76 14.56
C ASP A 95 1.87 -2.62 14.12
N ILE A 96 1.28 -2.32 12.96
CA ILE A 96 0.17 -3.09 12.39
C ILE A 96 0.60 -4.54 12.08
N VAL A 97 1.78 -4.73 11.47
CA VAL A 97 2.33 -6.08 11.23
C VAL A 97 2.56 -6.84 12.54
N LEU A 98 3.10 -6.17 13.56
CA LEU A 98 3.35 -6.77 14.87
C LEU A 98 2.08 -7.17 15.63
N THR A 99 0.99 -6.43 15.46
CA THR A 99 -0.28 -6.69 16.14
C THR A 99 -1.18 -7.65 15.38
N SER A 100 -0.96 -7.86 14.08
CA SER A 100 -1.74 -8.84 13.30
C SER A 100 -1.48 -10.29 13.77
N GLU A 101 -2.56 -11.01 14.10
CA GLU A 101 -2.54 -12.44 14.43
C GLU A 101 -2.48 -13.33 13.17
N GLU A 102 -2.84 -12.79 12.00
CA GLU A 102 -3.01 -13.53 10.74
C GLU A 102 -1.69 -13.87 10.01
N LEU A 103 -0.56 -13.25 10.37
CA LEU A 103 0.73 -13.47 9.71
C LEU A 103 1.58 -14.53 10.44
N SER A 104 1.19 -15.81 10.39
CA SER A 104 1.85 -16.82 11.24
C SER A 104 3.21 -17.34 10.75
N ASN A 105 3.70 -16.98 9.55
CA ASN A 105 5.02 -17.43 9.06
C ASN A 105 5.90 -16.33 8.42
N ASP A 106 5.31 -15.31 7.77
CA ASP A 106 6.07 -14.27 7.04
C ASP A 106 6.23 -12.94 7.81
N LYS A 107 5.67 -12.87 9.03
CA LYS A 107 5.68 -11.68 9.89
C LYS A 107 7.08 -11.21 10.24
N SER A 108 8.00 -12.14 10.54
CA SER A 108 9.36 -11.80 10.97
C SER A 108 10.15 -11.10 9.86
N ALA A 109 10.04 -11.57 8.61
CA ALA A 109 10.73 -10.97 7.47
C ALA A 109 10.17 -9.58 7.14
N LEU A 110 8.84 -9.43 7.09
CA LEU A 110 8.21 -8.14 6.79
C LEU A 110 8.44 -7.11 7.90
N ALA A 111 8.32 -7.52 9.17
CA ALA A 111 8.62 -6.67 10.30
C ALA A 111 10.10 -6.25 10.29
N THR A 112 11.03 -7.17 10.01
CA THR A 112 12.46 -6.81 9.89
C THR A 112 12.69 -5.78 8.79
N ASP A 113 12.11 -5.97 7.61
CA ASP A 113 12.27 -5.04 6.49
C ASP A 113 11.67 -3.66 6.80
N LEU A 114 10.51 -3.59 7.47
CA LEU A 114 9.89 -2.33 7.89
C LEU A 114 10.70 -1.61 8.98
N GLY A 115 11.16 -2.34 10.00
CA GLY A 115 11.94 -1.78 11.11
C GLY A 115 13.36 -1.35 10.73
N LEU A 116 13.89 -1.79 9.60
CA LEU A 116 15.15 -1.27 9.03
C LEU A 116 14.95 0.05 8.27
N CYS A 117 13.71 0.41 7.96
CA CYS A 117 13.38 1.61 7.19
C CYS A 117 12.89 2.79 8.04
N THR A 118 12.75 2.60 9.35
CA THR A 118 12.40 3.61 10.38
C THR A 118 13.64 4.19 11.03
#